data_AF-A0A535N7U8-F1
#
_entry.id   AF-A0A535N7U8-F1
#
_cell.length_a   1.000
_cell.length_b   1.000
_cell.length_c   1.000
_cell.angle_alpha   90.00
_cell.angle_beta   90.00
_cell.angle_gamma   90.00
#
_symmetry.space_group_name_H-M   'P 1'
#
loop_
_entity.id
_entity.type
_entity.pdbx_description
1 polymer ?
#
loop_
_entity_poly.entity_id
_entity_poly.type
_entity_poly.pdbx_seq_one_letter_code
_entity_poly.pdbx_strand_id
1 'polypeptide(L)'
;MLVAAGAVFLVVGGSTAWRAQRAARARARALAELTAEEAERFADLADRLNRHGFELQHTFDELAPRLAAWSAFLRRPLVAAAMPWVLRRLLGRPLRRRH
;
A
#
# COMPACT_ATOMS: atom_id res chain seq x y z
N MET A 1 51.78 -40.58 7.32
CA MET A 1 51.11 -39.83 6.24
C MET A 1 49.65 -39.46 6.55
N LEU A 2 48.85 -40.35 7.16
CA LEU A 2 47.43 -40.08 7.48
C LEU A 2 47.19 -38.85 8.40
N VAL A 3 48.03 -38.63 9.41
CA VAL A 3 47.91 -37.49 10.33
C VAL A 3 48.17 -36.15 9.61
N ALA A 4 49.14 -36.11 8.69
CA ALA A 4 49.45 -34.93 7.89
C ALA A 4 48.32 -34.61 6.89
N ALA A 5 47.72 -35.63 6.27
CA ALA A 5 46.56 -35.46 5.40
C ALA A 5 45.33 -34.94 6.17
N GLY A 6 45.09 -35.42 7.39
CA GLY A 6 44.01 -34.92 8.26
C GLY A 6 44.19 -33.47 8.69
N ALA A 7 45.43 -33.05 9.00
CA ALA A 7 45.73 -31.66 9.35
C ALA A 7 45.49 -30.69 8.19
N VAL A 8 45.86 -31.07 6.96
CA VAL A 8 45.59 -30.27 5.75
C VAL A 8 44.08 -30.13 5.53
N PHE A 9 43.31 -31.19 5.71
CA PHE A 9 41.86 -31.15 5.56
C PHE A 9 41.17 -30.22 6.58
N LEU A 10 41.65 -30.21 7.83
CA LEU A 10 41.17 -29.32 8.89
C LEU A 10 41.48 -27.84 8.59
N VAL A 11 42.69 -27.54 8.12
CA VAL A 11 43.09 -26.17 7.78
C VAL A 11 42.31 -25.67 6.56
N VAL A 12 42.18 -26.49 5.52
CA VAL A 12 41.42 -26.14 4.32
C VAL A 12 39.93 -25.97 4.68
N GLY A 13 39.34 -26.92 5.40
CA GLY A 13 37.94 -26.88 5.83
C GLY A 13 37.63 -25.70 6.77
N GLY A 14 38.53 -25.39 7.71
CA GLY A 14 38.39 -24.21 8.57
C GLY A 14 38.49 -22.90 7.78
N SER A 15 39.41 -22.84 6.82
CA SER A 15 39.58 -21.65 5.97
C SER A 15 38.39 -21.42 5.03
N THR A 16 37.78 -22.48 4.50
CA THR A 16 36.61 -22.39 3.63
C THR A 16 35.35 -22.04 4.44
N ALA A 17 35.18 -22.62 5.62
CA ALA A 17 34.10 -22.28 6.55
C ALA A 17 34.17 -20.80 6.98
N TRP A 18 35.36 -20.31 7.30
CA TRP A 18 35.58 -18.90 7.66
C TRP A 18 35.23 -17.94 6.50
N ARG A 19 35.66 -18.27 5.27
CA ARG A 19 35.33 -17.46 4.08
C ARG A 19 33.83 -17.48 3.79
N ALA A 20 33.20 -18.65 3.88
CA ALA A 20 31.76 -18.81 3.69
C ALA A 20 30.96 -18.01 4.74
N GLN A 21 31.38 -18.04 6.00
CA GLN A 21 30.75 -17.26 7.07
C GLN A 21 30.92 -15.75 6.87
N ARG A 22 32.09 -15.29 6.40
CA ARG A 22 32.30 -13.88 6.03
C ARG A 22 31.39 -13.46 4.87
N ALA A 23 31.30 -14.27 3.83
CA ALA A 23 30.44 -14.01 2.68
C ALA A 23 28.95 -13.99 3.07
N ALA A 24 28.52 -14.91 3.94
CA ALA A 24 27.17 -14.94 4.48
C ALA A 24 26.85 -13.70 5.33
N ARG A 25 27.79 -13.25 6.17
CA ARG A 25 27.64 -12.00 6.93
C ARG A 25 27.57 -10.77 6.03
N ALA A 26 28.38 -10.70 4.98
CA ALA A 26 28.32 -9.60 4.02
C ALA A 26 26.97 -9.56 3.29
N ARG A 27 26.45 -10.72 2.86
CA ARG A 27 25.12 -10.85 2.25
C ARG A 27 23.99 -10.50 3.22
N ALA A 28 24.10 -10.93 4.48
CA ALA A 28 23.12 -10.60 5.51
C ALA A 28 23.07 -9.09 5.79
N ARG A 29 24.22 -8.39 5.77
CA ARG A 29 24.26 -6.93 5.89
C ARG A 29 23.62 -6.24 4.70
N ALA A 30 23.94 -6.67 3.48
CA ALA A 30 23.32 -6.11 2.27
C ALA A 30 21.79 -6.32 2.26
N LEU A 31 21.31 -7.48 2.72
CA LEU A 31 19.87 -7.72 2.89
C LEU A 31 19.26 -6.87 4.00
N ALA A 32 19.98 -6.64 5.10
CA ALA A 32 19.52 -5.77 6.19
C ALA A 32 19.41 -4.31 5.74
N GLU A 33 20.36 -3.81 4.95
CA GLU A 33 20.32 -2.46 4.38
C GLU A 33 19.15 -2.31 3.40
N LEU A 34 18.96 -3.28 2.50
CA LEU A 34 17.87 -3.26 1.53
C LEU A 34 16.49 -3.34 2.20
N THR A 35 16.36 -4.13 3.27
CA THR A 35 15.13 -4.20 4.06
C THR A 35 14.89 -2.95 4.91
N ALA A 36 15.95 -2.26 5.36
CA ALA A 36 15.83 -0.98 6.05
C ALA A 36 15.33 0.13 5.11
N GLU A 37 15.89 0.21 3.89
CA GLU A 37 15.42 1.15 2.86
C GLU A 37 13.96 0.89 2.49
N GLU A 38 13.55 -0.37 2.34
CA GLU A 38 12.16 -0.71 2.03
C GLU A 38 11.22 -0.40 3.21
N ALA A 39 11.66 -0.62 4.44
CA ALA A 39 10.89 -0.25 5.64
C ALA A 39 10.67 1.27 5.75
N GLU A 40 11.67 2.08 5.40
CA GLU A 40 11.56 3.53 5.35
C GLU A 40 10.56 3.98 4.26
N ARG A 41 10.60 3.39 3.07
CA ARG A 41 9.60 3.64 2.02
C ARG A 41 8.18 3.26 2.46
N PHE A 42 8.02 2.14 3.15
CA PHE A 42 6.71 1.76 3.69
C PHE A 42 6.21 2.72 4.77
N ALA A 43 7.09 3.23 5.63
CA ALA A 43 6.74 4.23 6.63
C ALA A 43 6.26 5.53 5.97
N ASP A 44 6.96 5.99 4.94
CA ASP A 44 6.58 7.17 4.15
C ASP A 44 5.23 6.99 3.44
N LEU A 45 4.99 5.82 2.85
CA LEU A 45 3.71 5.50 2.20
C LEU A 45 2.56 5.41 3.20
N ALA A 46 2.81 4.80 4.37
CA ALA A 46 1.82 4.71 5.45
C ALA A 46 1.46 6.11 6.00
N ASP A 47 2.44 6.98 6.17
CA ASP A 47 2.22 8.36 6.63
C ASP A 47 1.42 9.18 5.59
N ARG A 48 1.73 9.05 4.30
CA ARG A 48 0.95 9.67 3.22
C ARG A 48 -0.49 9.13 3.18
N LEU A 49 -0.67 7.82 3.31
CA LEU A 49 -2.00 7.19 3.38
C LEU A 49 -2.79 7.70 4.58
N ASN A 50 -2.15 7.85 5.73
CA ASN A 50 -2.79 8.36 6.94
C ASN A 50 -3.20 9.83 6.78
N ARG A 51 -2.33 10.67 6.22
CA ARG A 51 -2.65 12.08 5.90
C ARG A 51 -3.80 12.19 4.92
N HIS A 52 -3.78 11.47 3.82
CA HIS A 52 -4.88 11.47 2.85
C HIS A 52 -6.16 10.85 3.42
N GLY A 53 -6.05 9.83 4.28
CA GLY A 53 -7.19 9.28 5.01
C GLY A 53 -7.82 10.31 5.96
N PHE A 54 -6.99 11.11 6.64
CA PHE A 54 -7.45 12.19 7.50
C PHE A 54 -8.11 13.33 6.70
N GLU A 55 -7.52 13.73 5.58
CA GLU A 55 -8.09 14.71 4.65
C GLU A 55 -9.43 14.22 4.07
N LEU A 56 -9.53 12.94 3.69
CA LEU A 56 -10.78 12.34 3.22
C LEU A 56 -11.83 12.34 4.31
N GLN A 57 -11.47 11.92 5.53
CA GLN A 57 -12.39 11.86 6.65
C GLN A 57 -12.89 13.26 6.99
N HIS A 58 -12.00 14.24 7.05
CA HIS A 58 -12.37 15.63 7.32
C HIS A 58 -13.29 16.20 6.23
N THR A 59 -12.95 15.98 4.96
CA THR A 59 -13.78 16.40 3.82
C THR A 59 -15.13 15.68 3.84
N PHE A 60 -15.16 14.40 4.23
CA PHE A 60 -16.39 13.64 4.36
C PHE A 60 -17.23 14.16 5.53
N ASP A 61 -16.64 14.50 6.67
CA ASP A 61 -17.36 15.05 7.82
C ASP A 61 -17.95 16.43 7.51
N GLU A 62 -17.28 17.25 6.68
CA GLU A 62 -17.83 18.51 6.18
C GLU A 62 -18.95 18.30 5.14
N LEU A 63 -18.83 17.29 4.28
CA LEU A 63 -19.80 17.01 3.22
C LEU A 63 -20.99 16.18 3.70
N ALA A 64 -20.82 15.32 4.69
CA ALA A 64 -21.83 14.44 5.26
C ALA A 64 -23.12 15.17 5.68
N PRO A 65 -23.08 16.30 6.41
CA PRO A 65 -24.30 17.03 6.75
C PRO A 65 -24.99 17.60 5.51
N ARG A 66 -24.24 18.01 4.49
CA ARG A 66 -24.81 18.45 3.20
C ARG A 66 -25.46 17.28 2.47
N LEU A 67 -24.79 16.14 2.38
CA LEU A 67 -25.33 14.92 1.78
C LEU A 67 -26.58 14.41 2.50
N ALA A 68 -26.60 14.50 3.84
CA ALA A 68 -27.77 14.20 4.65
C ALA A 68 -28.93 15.14 4.30
N ALA A 69 -28.69 16.45 4.19
CA ALA A 69 -29.71 17.43 3.78
C ALA A 69 -30.26 17.15 2.37
N TRP A 70 -29.38 16.81 1.41
CA TRP A 70 -29.80 16.40 0.06
C TRP A 70 -30.62 15.11 0.08
N SER A 71 -30.21 14.11 0.86
CA SER A 71 -30.95 12.86 1.00
C SER A 71 -32.33 13.06 1.62
N ALA A 72 -32.45 13.97 2.61
CA ALA A 72 -33.71 14.33 3.24
C ALA A 72 -34.64 15.07 2.27
N PHE A 73 -34.08 15.96 1.44
CA PHE A 73 -34.82 16.63 0.38
C PHE A 73 -35.34 15.63 -0.68
N LEU A 74 -34.49 14.70 -1.12
CA LEU A 74 -34.85 13.66 -2.10
C LEU A 74 -35.88 12.66 -1.55
N ARG A 75 -35.87 12.40 -0.24
CA ARG A 75 -36.86 11.56 0.45
C ARG A 75 -38.22 12.22 0.62
N ARG A 76 -38.37 13.53 0.33
CA ARG A 76 -39.69 14.17 0.36
C ARG A 76 -40.62 13.45 -0.63
N PRO A 77 -41.86 13.09 -0.24
CA PRO A 77 -42.72 12.22 -1.02
C PRO A 77 -43.00 12.77 -2.44
N LEU A 78 -43.12 14.09 -2.56
CA LEU A 78 -43.27 14.79 -3.85
C LEU A 78 -42.05 14.65 -4.77
N VAL A 79 -40.84 14.71 -4.21
CA VAL A 79 -39.58 14.59 -4.97
C VAL A 79 -39.30 13.13 -5.32
N ALA A 80 -39.52 12.22 -4.38
CA ALA A 80 -39.40 10.78 -4.58
C ALA A 80 -40.36 10.27 -5.67
N ALA A 81 -41.60 10.79 -5.71
CA ALA A 81 -42.57 10.46 -6.76
C ALA A 81 -42.14 10.98 -8.15
N ALA A 82 -41.48 12.13 -8.22
CA ALA A 82 -40.98 12.71 -9.47
C ALA A 82 -39.63 12.12 -9.93
N MET A 83 -38.88 11.49 -9.02
CA MET A 83 -37.52 10.99 -9.25
C MET A 83 -37.39 10.03 -10.45
N PRO A 84 -38.25 9.01 -10.62
CA PRO A 84 -38.16 8.07 -11.74
C PRO A 84 -38.26 8.75 -13.11
N TRP A 85 -39.07 9.80 -13.23
CA TRP A 85 -39.24 10.55 -14.48
C TRP A 85 -38.03 11.45 -14.77
N VAL A 86 -37.50 12.12 -13.74
CA VAL A 86 -36.27 12.93 -13.83
C VAL A 86 -35.08 12.04 -14.19
N LEU A 87 -34.95 10.87 -13.56
CA LEU A 87 -33.88 9.92 -13.80
C LEU A 87 -33.95 9.36 -15.23
N ARG A 88 -35.14 9.01 -15.73
CA ARG A 88 -35.35 8.63 -17.14
C ARG A 88 -34.94 9.74 -18.11
N ARG A 89 -35.20 11.01 -17.78
CA ARG A 89 -34.86 12.15 -18.63
C ARG A 89 -33.36 12.49 -18.62
N LEU A 90 -32.69 12.26 -17.49
CA LEU A 90 -31.24 12.46 -17.35
C LEU A 90 -30.43 11.31 -17.97
N LEU A 91 -30.80 10.06 -17.69
CA LEU A 91 -30.12 8.87 -18.23
C LEU A 91 -30.51 8.57 -19.68
N GLY A 92 -31.70 9.00 -20.11
CA GLY A 92 -32.16 8.87 -21.49
C GLY A 92 -31.61 9.95 -22.44
N ARG A 93 -30.90 10.96 -21.92
CA ARG A 93 -30.10 11.85 -22.77
C ARG A 93 -28.85 11.08 -23.17
N PRO A 94 -28.60 10.84 -24.48
CA PRO A 94 -27.31 10.33 -24.88
C PRO A 94 -26.27 11.30 -24.36
N LEU A 95 -25.36 10.81 -23.50
CA LEU A 95 -24.15 11.51 -23.10
C LEU A 95 -23.49 11.93 -24.41
N ARG A 96 -23.72 13.18 -24.79
CA ARG A 96 -23.24 13.74 -26.03
C ARG A 96 -21.73 13.76 -25.85
N ARG A 97 -21.07 12.70 -26.35
CA ARG A 97 -19.62 12.59 -26.44
C ARG A 97 -19.12 13.90 -27.05
N ARG A 98 -18.67 14.81 -26.20
CA ARG A 98 -17.84 15.93 -26.60
C ARG A 98 -16.53 15.69 -25.88
N HIS A 99 -15.64 15.13 -26.68
CA HIS A 99 -14.18 15.05 -26.56
C HIS A 99 -13.65 14.34 -25.33
#